data_AF-A0A7Z9QJA4-F1
#
_entry.id   AF-A0A7Z9QJA4-F1
#
_cell.length_a   1.000
_cell.length_b   1.000
_cell.length_c   1.000
_cell.angle_alpha   90.00
_cell.angle_beta   90.00
_cell.angle_gamma   90.00
#
_symmetry.space_group_name_H-M   'P 1'
#
loop_
_entity.id
_entity.type
_entity.pdbx_description
1 polymer ?
#
loop_
_entity_poly.entity_id
_entity_poly.type
_entity_poly.pdbx_seq_one_letter_code
_entity_poly.pdbx_strand_id
1 'polypeptide(L)'
;MNLLTAKIKKALPALDTVRVNPGVDFICKFFDPCGSWTWYVLEGEEQEDGDWLFYGLVDGFEKEWGYFRLSELEDGTAGRPLGIGVERDIYFENEEVTKYV
;
A
#
# COMPACT_ATOMS: atom_id res chain seq x y z
N MET A 1 12.84 5.07 6.58
CA MET A 1 11.47 5.57 6.88
C MET A 1 10.68 4.41 7.44
N ASN A 2 9.82 4.60 8.46
CA ASN A 2 8.89 3.54 8.86
C ASN A 2 7.63 3.65 7.98
N LEU A 3 7.45 2.71 7.06
CA LEU A 3 6.32 2.70 6.13
C LEU A 3 5.01 2.43 6.87
N LEU A 4 4.95 1.42 7.73
CA LEU A 4 3.73 0.98 8.39
C LEU A 4 3.66 1.42 9.86
N THR A 5 3.00 2.55 10.11
CA THR A 5 2.82 3.09 11.47
C THR A 5 1.74 2.36 12.26
N ALA A 6 1.80 2.40 13.60
CA ALA A 6 0.75 1.83 14.47
C ALA A 6 -0.66 2.40 14.19
N LYS A 7 -0.75 3.66 13.75
CA LYS A 7 -2.02 4.28 13.34
C LYS A 7 -2.61 3.57 12.12
N ILE A 8 -1.78 3.25 11.13
CA ILE A 8 -2.20 2.57 9.89
C ILE A 8 -2.58 1.12 10.22
N LYS A 9 -1.75 0.40 11.00
CA LYS A 9 -2.07 -0.97 11.46
C LYS A 9 -3.45 -1.07 12.10
N LYS A 10 -3.83 -0.07 12.90
CA LYS A 10 -5.14 -0.02 13.57
C LYS A 10 -6.30 0.36 12.62
N ALA A 11 -6.00 1.10 11.56
CA ALA A 11 -7.00 1.57 10.60
C ALA A 11 -7.28 0.54 9.49
N LEU A 12 -6.34 -0.39 9.23
CA LEU A 12 -6.49 -1.41 8.21
C LEU A 12 -7.59 -2.41 8.58
N PRO A 13 -8.57 -2.62 7.70
CA PRO A 13 -9.44 -3.79 7.74
C PRO A 13 -8.62 -5.07 7.51
N ALA A 14 -9.08 -6.19 8.10
CA ALA A 14 -8.51 -7.51 7.83
C ALA A 14 -8.77 -7.92 6.38
N LEU A 15 -7.99 -8.87 5.86
CA LEU A 15 -8.15 -9.33 4.48
C LEU A 15 -9.52 -9.98 4.25
N ASP A 16 -10.06 -9.83 3.04
CA ASP A 16 -11.35 -10.39 2.60
C ASP A 16 -12.59 -9.87 3.38
N THR A 17 -12.49 -8.70 4.02
CA THR A 17 -13.59 -8.11 4.80
C THR A 17 -14.27 -6.92 4.11
N VAL A 18 -13.62 -6.32 3.14
CA VAL A 18 -14.07 -5.11 2.43
C VAL A 18 -14.35 -5.42 0.96
N ARG A 19 -15.44 -4.86 0.44
CA ARG A 19 -15.77 -4.88 -0.98
C ARG A 19 -15.55 -3.51 -1.59
N VAL A 20 -14.91 -3.47 -2.76
CA VAL A 20 -14.72 -2.25 -3.55
C VAL A 20 -16.11 -1.70 -3.96
N ASN A 21 -16.53 -0.61 -3.33
CA ASN A 21 -17.85 0.01 -3.50
C ASN A 21 -17.74 1.53 -3.24
N PRO A 22 -18.72 2.34 -3.68
CA PRO A 22 -18.77 3.76 -3.34
C PRO A 22 -18.72 4.02 -1.83
N GLY A 23 -17.96 5.03 -1.41
CA GLY A 23 -17.76 5.41 -0.01
C GLY A 23 -16.76 4.53 0.77
N VAL A 24 -16.06 3.62 0.09
CA VAL A 24 -14.91 2.91 0.65
C VAL A 24 -13.65 3.66 0.26
N ASP A 25 -12.77 3.94 1.23
CA ASP A 25 -11.52 4.66 1.00
C ASP A 25 -10.30 3.74 1.13
N PHE A 26 -9.24 4.05 0.40
CA PHE A 26 -7.92 3.51 0.69
C PHE A 26 -7.39 4.03 2.03
N ILE A 27 -6.66 3.20 2.76
CA ILE A 27 -6.17 3.49 4.11
C ILE A 27 -4.79 4.14 4.09
N CYS A 28 -3.94 3.75 3.15
CA CYS A 28 -2.65 4.40 2.94
C CYS A 28 -2.16 4.24 1.50
N LYS A 29 -1.19 5.08 1.14
CA LYS A 29 -0.55 5.07 -0.17
C LYS A 29 0.96 5.00 -0.01
N PHE A 30 1.58 4.08 -0.75
CA PHE A 30 3.01 4.01 -0.94
C PHE A 30 3.35 4.40 -2.38
N PHE A 31 4.54 4.94 -2.60
CA PHE A 31 4.98 5.35 -3.94
C PHE A 31 6.49 5.20 -4.10
N ASP A 32 6.93 4.95 -5.32
CA ASP A 32 8.33 5.00 -5.70
C ASP A 32 8.73 6.43 -6.08
N PRO A 33 9.51 7.15 -5.25
CA PRO A 33 9.94 8.52 -5.57
C PRO A 33 10.91 8.58 -6.77
N CYS A 34 11.49 7.45 -7.17
CA CYS A 34 12.40 7.36 -8.31
C CYS A 34 11.76 6.75 -9.57
N GLY A 35 10.46 6.44 -9.53
CA GLY A 35 9.74 5.79 -10.61
C GLY A 35 8.28 6.22 -10.68
N SER A 36 7.47 5.41 -11.37
CA SER A 36 6.04 5.68 -11.59
C SER A 36 5.10 4.83 -10.74
N TRP A 37 5.65 3.91 -9.94
CA TRP A 37 4.85 2.91 -9.24
C TRP A 37 4.20 3.50 -7.98
N THR A 38 2.91 3.19 -7.81
CA THR A 38 2.12 3.59 -6.64
C THR A 38 1.31 2.39 -6.15
N TRP A 39 1.22 2.22 -4.82
CA TRP A 39 0.43 1.18 -4.17
C TRP A 39 -0.59 1.83 -3.25
N TYR A 40 -1.86 1.57 -3.48
CA TYR A 40 -2.97 2.01 -2.64
C TYR A 40 -3.46 0.83 -1.81
N VAL A 41 -3.39 0.93 -0.48
CA VAL A 41 -3.75 -0.16 0.42
C VAL A 41 -5.22 -0.04 0.82
N LEU A 42 -5.98 -1.12 0.64
CA LEU A 42 -7.37 -1.23 1.06
C LEU A 42 -7.51 -2.04 2.35
N GLU A 43 -6.85 -3.19 2.40
CA GLU A 43 -6.89 -4.14 3.52
C GLU A 43 -5.47 -4.58 3.85
N GLY A 44 -5.27 -5.09 5.07
CA GLY A 44 -4.02 -5.73 5.42
C GLY A 44 -4.01 -6.35 6.79
N GLU A 45 -3.20 -7.38 6.94
CA GLU A 45 -3.04 -8.09 8.20
C GLU A 45 -1.61 -8.63 8.38
N GLU A 46 -1.22 -8.77 9.65
CA GLU A 46 0.06 -9.38 10.02
C GLU A 46 -0.03 -10.90 9.85
N GLN A 47 0.94 -11.46 9.14
CA GLN A 47 1.05 -12.87 8.84
C GLN A 47 1.81 -13.62 9.96
N GLU A 48 1.78 -14.95 9.93
CA GLU A 48 2.46 -15.79 10.95
C GLU A 48 3.98 -15.55 11.03
N ASP A 49 4.60 -15.10 9.93
CA ASP A 49 6.03 -14.76 9.84
C ASP A 49 6.36 -13.36 10.37
N GLY A 50 5.35 -12.59 10.80
CA GLY A 50 5.47 -11.22 11.27
C GLY A 50 5.51 -10.16 10.17
N ASP A 51 5.46 -10.57 8.90
CA ASP A 51 5.33 -9.64 7.77
C ASP A 51 3.87 -9.17 7.62
N TRP A 52 3.66 -8.09 6.88
CA TRP A 52 2.33 -7.59 6.57
C TRP A 52 1.97 -7.87 5.12
N LEU A 53 0.84 -8.56 4.93
CA LEU A 53 0.25 -8.76 3.62
C LEU A 53 -0.84 -7.70 3.41
N PHE A 54 -0.75 -6.98 2.30
CA PHE A 54 -1.74 -6.00 1.90
C PHE A 54 -2.55 -6.50 0.72
N TYR A 55 -3.80 -6.05 0.65
CA TYR A 55 -4.61 -6.09 -0.56
C TYR A 55 -4.95 -4.67 -0.99
N GLY A 56 -4.84 -4.39 -2.28
CA GLY A 56 -5.02 -3.04 -2.77
C GLY A 56 -4.83 -2.89 -4.28
N LEU A 57 -4.85 -1.63 -4.73
CA LEU A 57 -4.64 -1.27 -6.12
C LEU A 57 -3.16 -0.92 -6.35
N VAL A 58 -2.53 -1.58 -7.31
CA VAL A 58 -1.17 -1.32 -7.75
C VAL A 58 -1.25 -0.58 -9.08
N ASP A 59 -0.73 0.64 -9.12
CA ASP A 59 -0.61 1.47 -10.32
C ASP A 59 0.84 1.44 -10.79
N GLY A 60 1.13 0.54 -11.73
CA GLY A 60 2.47 0.27 -12.24
C GLY A 60 2.52 0.39 -13.77
N PHE A 61 2.63 -0.74 -14.46
CA PHE A 61 2.48 -0.78 -15.92
C PHE A 61 1.02 -0.63 -16.34
N GLU A 62 0.14 -1.31 -15.61
CA GLU A 62 -1.30 -1.17 -15.65
C GLU A 62 -1.81 -1.06 -14.21
N LYS A 63 -3.07 -0.67 -14.05
CA LYS A 63 -3.74 -0.65 -12.75
C LYS A 63 -4.32 -2.03 -12.46
N GLU A 64 -3.82 -2.68 -11.42
CA GLU A 64 -4.24 -4.03 -11.06
C GLU A 64 -4.54 -4.15 -9.56
N TRP A 65 -5.61 -4.87 -9.23
CA TRP A 65 -5.90 -5.25 -7.85
C TRP A 65 -5.10 -6.49 -7.49
N GLY A 66 -4.37 -6.43 -6.39
CA GLY A 66 -3.49 -7.53 -6.02
C GLY A 66 -2.98 -7.47 -4.60
N TYR A 67 -2.24 -8.51 -4.26
CA TYR A 67 -1.58 -8.66 -2.98
C TYR A 67 -0.11 -8.25 -3.10
N PHE A 68 0.42 -7.62 -2.05
CA PHE A 68 1.84 -7.27 -1.94
C PHE A 68 2.25 -7.21 -0.47
N ARG A 69 3.52 -7.51 -0.19
CA ARG A 69 4.05 -7.57 1.18
C ARG A 69 4.76 -6.27 1.56
N LEU A 70 4.75 -5.94 2.84
CA LEU A 70 5.54 -4.82 3.39
C LEU A 70 7.03 -5.05 3.14
N SER A 71 7.52 -6.27 3.38
CA SER A 71 8.91 -6.63 3.11
C SER A 71 9.33 -6.42 1.65
N GLU A 72 8.45 -6.63 0.66
CA GLU A 72 8.75 -6.37 -0.75
C GLU A 72 8.91 -4.87 -1.05
N LEU A 73 8.11 -4.01 -0.39
CA LEU A 73 8.22 -2.56 -0.50
C LEU A 73 9.51 -2.04 0.16
N GLU A 74 9.89 -2.64 1.30
CA GLU A 74 11.11 -2.29 2.05
C GLU A 74 12.38 -2.86 1.39
N ASP A 75 12.37 -4.10 0.91
CA ASP A 75 13.51 -4.74 0.24
C ASP A 75 13.74 -4.17 -1.16
N GLY A 76 12.66 -3.74 -1.83
CA GLY A 76 12.74 -3.00 -3.08
C GLY A 76 13.53 -1.68 -3.00
N THR A 77 13.99 -1.26 -1.81
CA THR A 77 14.98 -0.18 -1.63
C THR A 77 16.39 -0.55 -2.11
N ALA A 78 16.76 -1.83 -2.09
CA ALA A 78 18.10 -2.31 -2.40
C ALA A 78 18.33 -2.36 -3.92
N GLY A 79 19.01 -1.33 -4.45
CA GLY A 79 19.38 -1.26 -5.87
C GLY A 79 18.59 -0.24 -6.70
N ARG A 80 17.68 0.52 -6.08
CA ARG A 80 17.03 1.66 -6.75
C ARG A 80 18.00 2.82 -6.95
N PRO A 81 17.75 3.69 -7.97
CA PRO A 81 18.56 4.88 -8.20
C PRO A 81 18.74 5.68 -6.91
N LEU A 82 19.98 6.12 -6.63
CA LEU A 82 20.32 6.95 -5.47
C LEU A 82 20.13 6.29 -4.10
N GLY A 83 19.80 4.98 -4.03
CA GLY A 83 19.54 4.28 -2.76
C GLY A 83 18.25 4.73 -2.07
N ILE A 84 17.33 5.34 -2.83
CA ILE A 84 16.02 5.77 -2.35
C ILE A 84 15.02 4.66 -2.67
N GLY A 85 14.31 4.17 -1.67
CA GLY A 85 13.27 3.17 -1.87
C GLY A 85 11.87 3.75 -1.84
N VAL A 86 10.89 2.84 -1.73
CA VAL A 86 9.49 3.19 -1.60
C VAL A 86 9.27 4.06 -0.36
N GLU A 87 8.43 5.07 -0.51
CA GLU A 87 8.02 5.96 0.57
C GLU A 87 6.51 5.85 0.83
N ARG A 88 6.10 6.26 2.02
CA ARG A 88 4.68 6.43 2.36
C ARG A 88 4.31 7.90 2.18
N ASP A 89 3.19 8.14 1.49
CA ASP A 89 2.62 9.48 1.41
C ASP A 89 2.01 9.87 2.76
N ILE A 90 2.56 10.92 3.38
CA ILE A 90 2.12 11.42 4.68
C ILE A 90 0.95 12.40 4.60
N TYR A 91 0.64 12.88 3.40
CA TYR A 91 -0.48 13.80 3.10
C TYR A 91 -1.65 13.08 2.44
N PHE A 92 -1.56 11.77 2.23
CA PHE A 92 -2.66 10.97 1.71
C PHE A 92 -3.80 10.94 2.75
N GLU A 93 -4.89 11.62 2.42
CA GLU A 93 -6.13 11.62 3.17
C GLU A 93 -7.10 10.70 2.45
N ASN A 94 -7.36 9.53 3.06
CA ASN A 94 -8.34 8.51 2.66
C ASN A 94 -9.14 8.85 1.39
N GLU A 95 -8.70 8.31 0.25
CA GLU A 95 -9.35 8.57 -1.03
C GLU A 95 -10.26 7.42 -1.46
N GLU A 96 -11.46 7.77 -1.92
CA GLU A 96 -12.47 6.80 -2.35
C GLU A 96 -11.96 5.91 -3.50
N VAL A 97 -12.08 4.60 -3.31
CA VAL A 97 -11.57 3.57 -4.23
C VAL A 97 -12.15 3.69 -5.64
N THR A 98 -13.41 4.12 -5.77
CA THR A 98 -14.12 4.22 -7.04
C THR A 98 -13.56 5.29 -7.98
N LYS A 99 -12.75 6.23 -7.48
CA LYS A 99 -12.08 7.26 -8.30
C LYS A 99 -10.92 6.69 -9.13
N TYR A 100 -10.50 5.47 -8.82
CA TYR A 100 -9.30 4.85 -9.37
C TYR A 100 -9.58 3.65 -10.28
N VAL A 101 -10.84 3.20 -10.35
CA VAL A 101 -11.34 2.08 -11.16
C VAL A 101 -12.26 2.52 -12.30
#